data_AF-A0A3N5NKP3-F1
#
_entry.id   AF-A0A3N5NKP3-F1
#
_cell.length_a   1.000
_cell.length_b   1.000
_cell.length_c   1.000
_cell.angle_alpha   90.00
_cell.angle_beta   90.00
_cell.angle_gamma   90.00
#
_symmetry.space_group_name_H-M   'P 1'
#
loop_
_entity.id
_entity.type
_entity.pdbx_description
1 polymer ?
#
loop_
_entity_poly.entity_id
_entity_poly.type
_entity_poly.pdbx_seq_one_letter_code
_entity_poly.pdbx_strand_id
1 'polypeptide(L)'
;GMLRYGIPSYRLPKDVLDAEIAGIGALGVSFINDAALGRNMPWDALRDYDGVVVSVGCSVGRTLDIPGAGLSGIHDGVSFLRAVNSGKPMPDVQGAKVLVIGGGNVAIDVARVARRLGAREVSMAFLESESKMPAYPEERADAHTEGVTFVPGRHFLEFQSSEGRVSGVRCVRISALRFDPQAGPIVDVVPSSEHVLAADVVVVAIGQRADLEFLPPELRGQWNEIAAGGVVRSGRQWIAGAGDAAEGPSSVVRAVGAGKRAAKQLDALLQGGDRPAEDNIPPVGFDRLNMAYFANSPRREPLHAEPAARIRGFDEVVGELSNEAFRAEAERCFHCGDCNFCSNCWVFCPEASIQKAAGIAGVNGLPRFEVEYGSCKGCGICMHECPRAAIVMQEEAR
;
A
#
# COMPACT_ATOMS: atom_id res chain seq x y z
N GLY A 1 7.98 8.82 -6.61
CA GLY A 1 6.69 8.77 -5.89
C GLY A 1 6.90 8.47 -4.41
N MET A 2 5.90 7.90 -3.73
CA MET A 2 5.94 7.66 -2.27
C MET A 2 7.03 6.68 -1.82
N LEU A 3 7.48 5.75 -2.67
CA LEU A 3 8.62 4.88 -2.32
C LEU A 3 9.91 5.70 -2.05
N ARG A 4 10.13 6.76 -2.85
CA ARG A 4 11.28 7.65 -2.67
C ARG A 4 11.07 8.63 -1.53
N TYR A 5 9.89 9.26 -1.46
CA TYR A 5 9.66 10.43 -0.60
C TYR A 5 8.84 10.16 0.67
N GLY A 6 8.05 9.10 0.70
CA GLY A 6 7.21 8.73 1.85
C GLY A 6 7.86 7.66 2.72
N ILE A 7 8.40 6.60 2.12
CA ILE A 7 9.01 5.50 2.86
C ILE A 7 10.42 5.88 3.33
N PRO A 8 10.73 5.81 4.63
CA PRO A 8 12.08 6.08 5.15
C PRO A 8 13.14 5.10 4.61
N SER A 9 14.39 5.55 4.47
CA SER A 9 15.47 4.69 3.94
C SER A 9 15.80 3.48 4.80
N TYR A 10 15.52 3.54 6.11
CA TYR A 10 15.72 2.40 7.01
C TYR A 10 14.74 1.22 6.75
N ARG A 11 13.69 1.44 5.94
CA ARG A 11 12.75 0.40 5.46
C ARG A 11 12.92 0.08 3.98
N LEU A 12 13.32 1.07 3.19
CA LEU A 12 13.55 0.93 1.76
C LEU A 12 14.77 1.74 1.36
N PRO A 13 15.96 1.10 1.29
CA PRO A 13 17.18 1.73 0.82
C PRO A 13 17.00 2.40 -0.55
N LYS A 14 17.59 3.60 -0.70
CA LYS A 14 17.33 4.45 -1.88
C LYS A 14 18.05 3.96 -3.13
N ASP A 15 19.20 3.32 -2.94
CA ASP A 15 19.99 2.65 -3.97
C ASP A 15 19.27 1.42 -4.53
N VAL A 16 18.59 0.62 -3.69
CA VAL A 16 17.73 -0.49 -4.14
C VAL A 16 16.62 0.05 -5.05
N LEU A 17 15.95 1.13 -4.64
CA LEU A 17 14.92 1.77 -5.46
C LEU A 17 15.49 2.34 -6.77
N ASP A 18 16.70 2.91 -6.74
CA ASP A 18 17.36 3.44 -7.95
C ASP A 18 17.72 2.33 -8.93
N ALA A 19 18.14 1.15 -8.45
CA ALA A 19 18.39 -0.01 -9.29
C ALA A 19 17.12 -0.50 -10.02
N GLU A 20 15.99 -0.57 -9.32
CA GLU A 20 14.69 -0.94 -9.91
C GLU A 20 14.24 0.08 -10.98
N ILE A 21 14.39 1.38 -10.72
CA ILE A 21 14.06 2.44 -11.69
C ILE A 21 14.98 2.36 -12.92
N ALA A 22 16.28 2.11 -12.72
CA ALA A 22 17.23 1.93 -13.81
C ALA A 22 16.87 0.73 -14.69
N GLY A 23 16.41 -0.37 -14.09
CA GLY A 23 15.87 -1.53 -14.81
C GLY A 23 14.71 -1.17 -15.72
N ILE A 24 13.76 -0.34 -15.25
CA ILE A 24 12.64 0.16 -16.07
C ILE A 24 13.17 1.03 -17.23
N GLY A 25 14.15 1.90 -16.98
CA GLY A 25 14.79 2.70 -18.03
C GLY A 25 15.46 1.84 -19.11
N ALA A 26 16.10 0.74 -18.70
CA ALA A 26 16.75 -0.21 -19.62
C ALA A 26 15.76 -0.92 -20.56
N LEU A 27 14.46 -0.96 -20.23
CA LEU A 27 13.41 -1.45 -21.11
C LEU A 27 12.99 -0.43 -22.20
N GLY A 28 13.60 0.75 -22.23
CA GLY A 28 13.32 1.81 -23.22
C GLY A 28 12.37 2.90 -22.72
N VAL A 29 12.02 2.92 -21.43
CA VAL A 29 11.19 3.97 -20.83
C VAL A 29 12.00 5.27 -20.70
N SER A 30 11.46 6.37 -21.22
CA SER A 30 12.04 7.71 -21.08
C SER A 30 11.47 8.44 -19.87
N PHE A 31 12.34 9.00 -19.03
CA PHE A 31 11.96 9.79 -17.86
C PHE A 31 12.19 11.29 -18.10
N ILE A 32 11.13 12.09 -17.96
CA ILE A 32 11.21 13.56 -17.97
C ILE A 32 11.02 14.04 -16.54
N ASN A 33 12.11 14.44 -15.90
CA ASN A 33 12.12 14.96 -14.54
C ASN A 33 11.80 16.46 -14.52
N ASP A 34 11.56 17.00 -13.33
CA ASP A 34 11.24 18.42 -13.11
C ASP A 34 10.05 18.93 -13.96
N ALA A 35 9.14 18.03 -14.34
CA ALA A 35 7.97 18.32 -15.14
C ALA A 35 6.69 18.04 -14.33
N ALA A 36 6.26 19.03 -13.54
CA ALA A 36 5.06 18.95 -12.73
C ALA A 36 3.85 19.52 -13.50
N LEU A 37 2.90 18.64 -13.81
CA LEU A 37 1.63 19.01 -14.43
C LEU A 37 0.88 20.06 -13.59
N GLY A 38 0.37 21.10 -14.26
CA GLY A 38 -0.34 22.22 -13.64
C GLY A 38 0.55 23.24 -12.93
N ARG A 39 1.88 23.03 -12.90
CA ARG A 39 2.84 24.01 -12.35
C ARG A 39 3.80 24.54 -13.40
N ASN A 40 4.68 23.68 -13.90
CA ASN A 40 5.67 24.03 -14.92
C ASN A 40 5.56 23.18 -16.19
N MET A 41 4.58 22.29 -16.25
CA MET A 41 4.14 21.61 -17.47
C MET A 41 2.61 21.73 -17.60
N PRO A 42 2.07 22.31 -18.69
CA PRO A 42 0.63 22.35 -18.91
C PRO A 42 0.11 20.97 -19.34
N TRP A 43 -1.17 20.69 -19.08
CA TRP A 43 -1.82 19.46 -19.55
C TRP A 43 -1.73 19.28 -21.07
N ASP A 44 -1.83 20.38 -21.82
CA ASP A 44 -1.73 20.40 -23.28
C ASP A 44 -0.40 19.87 -23.84
N ALA A 45 0.66 19.84 -23.02
CA ALA A 45 1.92 19.20 -23.42
C ALA A 45 1.77 17.68 -23.65
N LEU A 46 0.68 17.08 -23.16
CA LEU A 46 0.35 15.68 -23.36
C LEU A 46 -0.53 15.43 -24.60
N ARG A 47 -0.97 16.47 -25.33
CA ARG A 47 -1.97 16.33 -26.40
C ARG A 47 -1.56 15.39 -27.54
N ASP A 48 -0.26 15.18 -27.72
CA ASP A 48 0.30 14.40 -28.82
C ASP A 48 0.52 12.92 -28.52
N TYR A 49 0.17 12.48 -27.31
CA TYR A 49 0.21 11.08 -26.92
C TYR A 49 -1.13 10.39 -27.20
N ASP A 50 -1.12 9.16 -27.72
CA ASP A 50 -2.33 8.38 -27.98
C ASP A 50 -2.99 7.83 -26.70
N GLY A 51 -2.22 7.68 -25.62
CA GLY A 51 -2.68 7.21 -24.32
C GLY A 51 -1.98 7.89 -23.15
N VAL A 52 -2.72 8.14 -22.07
CA VAL A 52 -2.21 8.76 -20.84
C VAL A 52 -2.68 7.97 -19.62
N VAL A 53 -1.74 7.58 -18.76
CA VAL A 53 -2.04 7.01 -17.44
C VAL A 53 -1.78 8.05 -16.36
N VAL A 54 -2.82 8.44 -15.63
CA VAL A 54 -2.70 9.34 -14.47
C VAL A 54 -2.38 8.51 -13.23
N SER A 55 -1.11 8.54 -12.79
CA SER A 55 -0.61 7.82 -11.62
C SER A 55 0.20 8.73 -10.67
N VAL A 56 -0.35 9.90 -10.35
CA VAL A 56 0.31 10.92 -9.50
C VAL A 56 0.35 10.57 -8.01
N GLY A 57 -0.38 9.52 -7.61
CA GLY A 57 -0.52 9.06 -6.24
C GLY A 57 -1.22 10.06 -5.30
N CYS A 58 -1.23 9.74 -4.00
CA CYS A 58 -1.83 10.59 -2.96
C CYS A 58 -0.75 11.41 -2.23
N SER A 59 -0.29 12.50 -2.85
CA SER A 59 0.91 13.21 -2.42
C SER A 59 0.67 14.38 -1.44
N VAL A 60 -0.59 14.61 -1.05
CA VAL A 60 -1.02 15.69 -0.15
C VAL A 60 -1.52 15.09 1.17
N GLY A 61 -0.92 15.49 2.30
CA GLY A 61 -1.36 15.10 3.63
C GLY A 61 -2.69 15.76 4.02
N ARG A 62 -3.53 15.04 4.77
CA ARG A 62 -4.73 15.62 5.37
C ARG A 62 -4.37 16.38 6.64
N THR A 63 -4.98 17.55 6.81
CA THR A 63 -4.87 18.36 8.03
C THR A 63 -6.08 18.12 8.93
N LEU A 64 -5.96 18.55 10.20
CA LEU A 64 -7.04 18.49 11.17
C LEU A 64 -7.61 19.91 11.35
N ASP A 65 -8.84 20.11 10.91
CA ASP A 65 -9.51 21.43 10.94
C ASP A 65 -10.19 21.65 12.30
N ILE A 66 -9.37 22.03 13.29
CA ILE A 66 -9.80 22.38 14.64
C ILE A 66 -9.14 23.72 15.04
N PRO A 67 -9.68 24.42 16.06
CA PRO A 67 -9.07 25.65 16.55
C PRO A 67 -7.56 25.48 16.81
N GLY A 68 -6.77 26.46 16.37
CA GLY A 68 -5.30 26.45 16.48
C GLY A 68 -4.55 25.72 15.37
N ALA A 69 -5.21 25.19 14.33
CA ALA A 69 -4.54 24.45 13.24
C ALA A 69 -3.45 25.24 12.48
N GLY A 70 -3.45 26.57 12.54
CA GLY A 70 -2.46 27.45 11.92
C GLY A 70 -1.25 27.81 12.80
N LEU A 71 -1.12 27.22 14.00
CA LEU A 71 0.01 27.50 14.89
C LEU A 71 1.33 26.97 14.31
N SER A 72 2.42 27.66 14.63
CA SER A 72 3.77 27.17 14.28
C SER A 72 4.10 25.88 15.05
N GLY A 73 4.87 24.98 14.42
CA GLY A 73 5.21 23.66 14.99
C GLY A 73 4.20 22.55 14.69
N ILE A 74 3.16 22.84 13.90
CA ILE A 74 2.22 21.83 13.36
C ILE A 74 2.60 21.50 11.92
N HIS A 75 2.72 20.22 11.61
CA HIS A 75 3.12 19.70 10.30
C HIS A 75 2.20 18.58 9.84
N ASP A 76 2.08 18.35 8.53
CA ASP A 76 1.48 17.13 8.01
C ASP A 76 2.54 16.03 7.82
N GLY A 77 2.15 14.77 8.02
CA GLY A 77 3.07 13.63 8.00
C GLY A 77 3.69 13.39 6.62
N VAL A 78 2.98 13.68 5.53
CA VAL A 78 3.49 13.46 4.17
C VAL A 78 4.61 14.46 3.86
N SER A 79 4.41 15.74 4.17
CA SER A 79 5.44 16.77 4.00
C SER A 79 6.63 16.55 4.94
N PHE A 80 6.38 16.13 6.19
CA PHE A 80 7.43 15.78 7.14
C PHE A 80 8.35 14.69 6.60
N LEU A 81 7.78 13.53 6.20
CA LEU A 81 8.56 12.42 5.64
C LEU A 81 9.25 12.81 4.33
N ARG A 82 8.57 13.58 3.46
CA ARG A 82 9.18 14.10 2.23
C ARG A 82 10.40 14.97 2.51
N ALA A 83 10.32 15.86 3.49
CA ALA A 83 11.44 16.74 3.84
C ALA A 83 12.64 15.91 4.31
N VAL A 84 12.41 14.95 5.20
CA VAL A 84 13.44 14.01 5.70
C VAL A 84 14.09 13.24 4.56
N ASN A 85 13.28 12.57 3.75
CA ASN A 85 13.76 11.71 2.67
C ASN A 85 14.44 12.47 1.52
N SER A 86 14.22 13.79 1.43
CA SER A 86 14.82 14.64 0.39
C SER A 86 16.02 15.44 0.91
N GLY A 87 16.41 15.30 2.17
CA GLY A 87 17.45 16.13 2.79
C GLY A 87 17.11 17.63 2.82
N LYS A 88 15.81 17.98 2.71
CA LYS A 88 15.35 19.37 2.76
C LYS A 88 15.25 19.84 4.22
N PRO A 89 15.17 21.16 4.47
CA PRO A 89 14.94 21.68 5.82
C PRO A 89 13.75 20.99 6.47
N MET A 90 13.99 20.38 7.63
CA MET A 90 13.00 19.65 8.40
C MET A 90 12.54 20.50 9.59
N PRO A 91 11.35 20.23 10.16
CA PRO A 91 11.04 20.69 11.50
C PRO A 91 12.12 20.21 12.47
N ASP A 92 12.67 21.13 13.25
CA ASP A 92 13.64 20.78 14.29
C ASP A 92 12.89 20.05 15.41
N VAL A 93 13.08 18.74 15.45
CA VAL A 93 12.53 17.87 16.49
C VAL A 93 13.58 17.44 17.51
N GLN A 94 14.83 17.92 17.38
CA GLN A 94 15.92 17.54 18.28
C GLN A 94 15.59 17.97 19.72
N GLY A 95 15.55 17.02 20.65
CA GLY A 95 15.23 17.27 22.05
C GLY A 95 13.76 17.63 22.33
N ALA A 96 12.91 17.73 21.31
CA ALA A 96 11.50 18.10 21.43
C ALA A 96 10.64 16.93 21.93
N LYS A 97 9.49 17.26 22.52
CA LYS A 97 8.37 16.33 22.72
C LYS A 97 7.46 16.37 21.51
N VAL A 98 7.45 15.29 20.74
CA VAL A 98 6.67 15.19 19.50
C VAL A 98 5.39 14.41 19.74
N LEU A 99 4.25 14.97 19.32
CA LEU A 99 2.98 14.27 19.26
C LEU A 99 2.59 14.01 17.80
N VAL A 100 2.45 12.74 17.45
CA VAL A 100 1.94 12.32 16.15
C VAL A 100 0.45 12.02 16.28
N ILE A 101 -0.38 12.63 15.45
CA ILE A 101 -1.82 12.36 15.40
C ILE A 101 -2.10 11.39 14.25
N GLY A 102 -2.50 10.16 14.58
CA GLY A 102 -2.82 9.12 13.59
C GLY A 102 -2.36 7.73 14.03
N GLY A 103 -3.11 6.70 13.61
CA GLY A 103 -2.86 5.30 13.98
C GLY A 103 -2.38 4.41 12.81
N GLY A 104 -2.20 4.97 11.61
CA GLY A 104 -1.81 4.22 10.41
C GLY A 104 -0.29 4.10 10.21
N ASN A 105 0.12 3.36 9.17
CA ASN A 105 1.54 3.11 8.86
C ASN A 105 2.35 4.40 8.64
N VAL A 106 1.76 5.43 8.00
CA VAL A 106 2.42 6.74 7.84
C VAL A 106 2.72 7.39 9.21
N ALA A 107 1.82 7.24 10.17
CA ALA A 107 2.02 7.78 11.52
C ALA A 107 3.13 7.03 12.28
N ILE A 108 3.26 5.71 12.07
CA ILE A 108 4.38 4.93 12.59
C ILE A 108 5.70 5.43 11.99
N ASP A 109 5.77 5.59 10.66
CA ASP A 109 6.98 6.09 10.00
C ASP A 109 7.37 7.47 10.53
N VAL A 110 6.40 8.40 10.67
CA VAL A 110 6.64 9.71 11.27
C VAL A 110 7.20 9.59 12.69
N ALA A 111 6.60 8.75 13.54
CA ALA A 111 7.04 8.60 14.93
C ALA A 111 8.46 8.02 15.03
N ARG A 112 8.75 6.98 14.25
CA ARG A 112 10.06 6.32 14.21
C ARG A 112 11.13 7.23 13.61
N VAL A 113 10.80 8.03 12.61
CA VAL A 113 11.68 9.07 12.07
C VAL A 113 11.94 10.16 13.11
N ALA A 114 10.92 10.65 13.81
CA ALA A 114 11.10 11.65 14.86
C ALA A 114 12.06 11.16 15.97
N ARG A 115 11.99 9.89 16.36
CA ARG A 115 12.96 9.27 17.29
C ARG A 115 14.39 9.31 16.76
N ARG A 116 14.59 8.97 15.47
CA ARG A 116 15.90 9.00 14.80
C ARG A 116 16.48 10.41 14.65
N LEU A 117 15.60 11.40 14.54
CA LEU A 117 15.96 12.81 14.53
C LEU A 117 16.17 13.40 15.93
N GLY A 118 16.25 12.56 16.96
CA GLY A 118 16.64 12.98 18.31
C GLY A 118 15.53 13.59 19.16
N ALA A 119 14.26 13.39 18.82
CA ALA A 119 13.14 13.76 19.69
C ALA A 119 13.28 13.10 21.07
N ARG A 120 13.16 13.88 22.15
CA ARG A 120 13.30 13.38 23.53
C ARG A 120 12.19 12.39 23.85
N GLU A 121 10.96 12.73 23.47
CA GLU A 121 9.75 11.95 23.69
C GLU A 121 8.93 11.93 22.39
N VAL A 122 8.39 10.76 22.02
CA VAL A 122 7.47 10.64 20.89
C VAL A 122 6.24 9.86 21.33
N SER A 123 5.08 10.48 21.15
CA SER A 123 3.78 9.87 21.44
C SER A 123 2.93 9.85 20.19
N MET A 124 2.15 8.79 19.99
CA MET A 124 1.14 8.70 18.94
C MET A 124 -0.25 8.69 19.57
N ALA A 125 -1.07 9.69 19.26
CA ALA A 125 -2.47 9.73 19.68
C ALA A 125 -3.39 9.48 18.47
N PHE A 126 -4.43 8.68 18.66
CA PHE A 126 -5.33 8.28 17.58
C PHE A 126 -6.74 7.94 18.10
N LEU A 127 -7.70 7.87 17.17
CA LEU A 127 -9.12 7.69 17.50
C LEU A 127 -9.40 6.26 17.98
N GLU A 128 -8.74 5.29 17.34
CA GLU A 128 -8.99 3.87 17.53
C GLU A 128 -8.52 3.39 18.91
N SER A 129 -9.10 2.28 19.37
CA SER A 129 -8.48 1.51 20.45
C SER A 129 -7.16 0.91 19.97
N GLU A 130 -6.25 0.62 20.88
CA GLU A 130 -4.96 0.01 20.51
C GLU A 130 -5.14 -1.32 19.74
N SER A 131 -6.14 -2.14 20.10
CA SER A 131 -6.46 -3.38 19.39
C SER A 131 -6.95 -3.17 17.95
N LYS A 132 -7.47 -1.98 17.64
CA LYS A 132 -8.00 -1.61 16.32
C LYS A 132 -7.11 -0.60 15.59
N MET A 133 -5.89 -0.38 16.09
CA MET A 133 -4.92 0.51 15.45
C MET A 133 -4.68 0.06 14.00
N PRO A 134 -4.83 0.94 12.98
CA PRO A 134 -4.71 0.56 11.57
C PRO A 134 -3.32 0.10 11.12
N ALA A 135 -2.25 0.50 11.82
CA ALA A 135 -0.89 0.09 11.49
C ALA A 135 -0.67 -1.42 11.66
N TYR A 136 0.23 -1.97 10.84
CA TYR A 136 0.55 -3.40 10.89
C TYR A 136 1.13 -3.80 12.25
N PRO A 137 0.79 -4.99 12.79
CA PRO A 137 1.25 -5.44 14.11
C PRO A 137 2.77 -5.38 14.30
N GLU A 138 3.53 -5.76 13.28
CA GLU A 138 5.00 -5.72 13.27
C GLU A 138 5.55 -4.29 13.37
N GLU A 139 4.96 -3.35 12.64
CA GLU A 139 5.33 -1.92 12.67
C GLU A 139 5.01 -1.28 14.03
N ARG A 140 3.90 -1.72 14.65
CA ARG A 140 3.52 -1.31 16.01
C ARG A 140 4.52 -1.81 17.05
N ALA A 141 4.91 -3.08 16.96
CA ALA A 141 5.90 -3.67 17.86
C ALA A 141 7.25 -2.96 17.73
N ASP A 142 7.71 -2.71 16.50
CA ASP A 142 8.93 -1.97 16.22
C ASP A 142 8.92 -0.55 16.82
N ALA A 143 7.84 0.20 16.62
CA ALA A 143 7.71 1.54 17.18
C ALA A 143 7.73 1.53 18.72
N HIS A 144 7.05 0.57 19.34
CA HIS A 144 7.07 0.39 20.80
C HIS A 144 8.48 0.08 21.31
N THR A 145 9.19 -0.83 20.65
CA THR A 145 10.59 -1.19 20.95
C THR A 145 11.55 -0.01 20.80
N GLU A 146 11.27 0.95 19.90
CA GLU A 146 12.03 2.19 19.73
C GLU A 146 11.64 3.32 20.72
N GLY A 147 10.72 3.03 21.65
CA GLY A 147 10.31 3.93 22.73
C GLY A 147 9.16 4.88 22.37
N VAL A 148 8.38 4.59 21.33
CA VAL A 148 7.18 5.37 21.00
C VAL A 148 6.04 4.99 21.94
N THR A 149 5.39 6.01 22.52
CA THR A 149 4.24 5.82 23.42
C THR A 149 2.92 5.90 22.64
N PHE A 150 2.02 4.93 22.80
CA PHE A 150 0.69 4.98 22.20
C PHE A 150 -0.33 5.56 23.18
N VAL A 151 -1.16 6.48 22.67
CA VAL A 151 -2.23 7.17 23.40
C VAL A 151 -3.55 6.94 22.64
N PRO A 152 -4.10 5.71 22.70
CA PRO A 152 -5.30 5.33 21.95
C PRO A 152 -6.56 6.03 22.47
N GLY A 153 -7.63 6.02 21.66
CA GLY A 153 -8.96 6.48 22.06
C GLY A 153 -9.03 7.96 22.41
N ARG A 154 -8.47 8.82 21.55
CA ARG A 154 -8.45 10.27 21.73
C ARG A 154 -9.18 11.00 20.61
N HIS A 155 -10.10 11.88 20.97
CA HIS A 155 -10.71 12.84 20.05
C HIS A 155 -10.15 14.23 20.34
N PHE A 156 -9.72 14.93 19.30
CA PHE A 156 -8.96 16.17 19.41
C PHE A 156 -9.89 17.37 19.23
N LEU A 157 -9.81 18.32 20.15
CA LEU A 157 -10.72 19.46 20.21
C LEU A 157 -10.04 20.76 19.76
N GLU A 158 -8.79 20.97 20.13
CA GLU A 158 -8.07 22.22 19.86
C GLU A 158 -6.55 22.06 20.02
N PHE A 159 -5.78 22.68 19.13
CA PHE A 159 -4.34 22.88 19.33
C PHE A 159 -4.10 24.05 20.29
N GLN A 160 -3.36 23.80 21.37
CA GLN A 160 -3.05 24.80 22.38
C GLN A 160 -1.84 25.63 21.94
N SER A 161 -1.87 26.93 22.28
CA SER A 161 -0.82 27.89 21.91
C SER A 161 -0.04 28.36 23.12
N SER A 162 1.28 28.49 22.95
CA SER A 162 2.17 29.28 23.81
C SER A 162 3.02 30.14 22.89
N GLU A 163 2.92 31.47 23.01
CA GLU A 163 3.69 32.43 22.20
C GLU A 163 3.54 32.22 20.67
N GLY A 164 2.37 31.78 20.19
CA GLY A 164 2.12 31.54 18.76
C GLY A 164 2.70 30.23 18.22
N ARG A 165 3.26 29.39 19.10
CA ARG A 165 3.70 28.02 18.81
C ARG A 165 2.79 27.02 19.50
N VAL A 166 2.63 25.84 18.90
CA VAL A 166 1.91 24.74 19.53
C VAL A 166 2.58 24.34 20.85
N SER A 167 1.78 24.11 21.89
CA SER A 167 2.23 23.63 23.20
C SER A 167 1.56 22.31 23.62
N GLY A 168 0.61 21.84 22.81
CA GLY A 168 -0.08 20.58 23.01
C GLY A 168 -1.43 20.53 22.30
N VAL A 169 -2.19 19.49 22.58
CA VAL A 169 -3.51 19.26 21.98
C VAL A 169 -4.51 18.94 23.07
N ARG A 170 -5.57 19.75 23.16
CA ARG A 170 -6.71 19.53 24.03
C ARG A 170 -7.58 18.43 23.43
N CYS A 171 -7.92 17.43 24.22
CA CYS A 171 -8.58 16.23 23.75
C CYS A 171 -9.48 15.63 24.82
N VAL A 172 -10.35 14.72 24.40
CA VAL A 172 -11.23 13.93 25.25
C VAL A 172 -11.04 12.44 24.97
N ARG A 173 -11.43 11.60 25.92
CA ARG A 173 -11.43 10.14 25.74
C ARG A 173 -12.64 9.72 24.94
N ILE A 174 -12.44 8.76 24.04
CA ILE A 174 -13.51 8.17 23.23
C ILE A 174 -14.13 7.00 23.98
N SER A 175 -15.47 6.95 24.04
CA SER A 175 -16.23 5.82 24.58
C SER A 175 -16.65 4.85 23.47
N ALA A 176 -17.00 5.37 22.29
CA ALA A 176 -17.28 4.56 21.11
C ALA A 176 -16.85 5.28 19.82
N LEU A 177 -16.30 4.51 18.88
CA LEU A 177 -15.89 4.98 17.56
C LEU A 177 -16.59 4.12 16.50
N ARG A 178 -17.23 4.79 15.55
CA ARG A 178 -17.83 4.20 14.35
C ARG A 178 -17.27 4.93 13.12
N PHE A 179 -17.20 4.26 11.99
CA PHE A 179 -16.79 4.87 10.72
C PHE A 179 -17.95 4.82 9.76
N ASP A 180 -18.33 5.99 9.26
CA ASP A 180 -19.25 6.14 8.15
C ASP A 180 -18.45 6.43 6.86
N PRO A 181 -18.71 5.73 5.75
CA PRO A 181 -17.98 5.95 4.50
C PRO A 181 -18.11 7.37 3.92
N GLN A 182 -19.19 8.09 4.22
CA GLN A 182 -19.43 9.45 3.73
C GLN A 182 -19.12 10.53 4.78
N ALA A 183 -19.51 10.31 6.04
CA ALA A 183 -19.35 11.28 7.13
C ALA A 183 -18.02 11.12 7.89
N GLY A 184 -17.26 10.04 7.67
CA GLY A 184 -16.01 9.78 8.36
C GLY A 184 -16.21 9.25 9.79
N PRO A 185 -15.28 9.51 10.72
CA PRO A 185 -15.36 8.99 12.08
C PRO A 185 -16.49 9.66 12.87
N ILE A 186 -17.41 8.84 13.38
CA ILE A 186 -18.45 9.24 14.33
C ILE A 186 -17.98 8.83 15.73
N VAL A 187 -17.89 9.81 16.62
CA VAL A 187 -17.24 9.67 17.92
C VAL A 187 -18.21 9.98 19.05
N ASP A 188 -18.39 9.02 19.96
CA ASP A 188 -18.98 9.27 21.27
C ASP A 188 -17.85 9.47 22.29
N VAL A 189 -17.98 10.50 23.13
CA VAL A 189 -16.93 10.90 24.08
C VAL A 189 -17.31 10.54 25.52
N VAL A 190 -16.29 10.27 26.34
CA VAL A 190 -16.46 10.11 27.78
C VAL A 190 -16.68 11.50 28.39
N PRO A 191 -17.78 11.75 29.10
CA PRO A 191 -18.01 13.04 29.78
C PRO A 191 -16.90 13.38 30.77
N SER A 192 -16.61 14.67 30.94
CA SER A 192 -15.62 15.19 31.88
C SER A 192 -14.23 14.54 31.76
N SER A 193 -13.83 14.15 30.54
CA SER A 193 -12.54 13.51 30.26
C SER A 193 -11.55 14.41 29.54
N GLU A 194 -11.82 15.71 29.52
CA GLU A 194 -10.99 16.70 28.84
C GLU A 194 -9.62 16.84 29.50
N HIS A 195 -8.57 16.81 28.69
CA HIS A 195 -7.18 16.97 29.13
C HIS A 195 -6.29 17.41 27.96
N VAL A 196 -5.08 17.85 28.28
CA VAL A 196 -4.09 18.29 27.28
C VAL A 196 -2.98 17.25 27.14
N LEU A 197 -2.68 16.87 25.89
CA LEU A 197 -1.47 16.16 25.53
C LEU A 197 -0.40 17.20 25.17
N ALA A 198 0.51 17.48 26.11
CA ALA A 198 1.58 18.46 25.90
C ALA A 198 2.56 18.00 24.81
N ALA A 199 2.95 18.92 23.92
CA ALA A 199 3.89 18.66 22.83
C ALA A 199 4.49 19.97 22.31
N ASP A 200 5.77 19.96 21.94
CA ASP A 200 6.47 21.09 21.34
C ASP A 200 6.31 21.11 19.81
N VAL A 201 6.10 19.91 19.23
CA VAL A 201 5.86 19.70 17.80
C VAL A 201 4.70 18.72 17.63
N VAL A 202 3.79 19.03 16.71
CA VAL A 202 2.68 18.13 16.35
C VAL A 202 2.77 17.75 14.88
N VAL A 203 2.68 16.45 14.58
CA VAL A 203 2.65 15.95 13.20
C VAL A 203 1.34 15.21 12.96
N VAL A 204 0.52 15.73 12.05
CA VAL A 204 -0.79 15.18 11.69
C VAL A 204 -0.63 14.19 10.54
N ALA A 205 -0.91 12.91 10.81
CA ALA A 205 -0.76 11.78 9.89
C ALA A 205 -2.08 10.97 9.79
N ILE A 206 -3.19 11.66 9.51
CA ILE A 206 -4.56 11.11 9.46
C ILE A 206 -5.01 10.73 8.05
N GLY A 207 -4.07 10.53 7.14
CA GLY A 207 -4.32 10.12 5.76
C GLY A 207 -3.81 11.13 4.74
N GLN A 208 -4.02 10.77 3.47
CA GLN A 208 -3.52 11.50 2.31
C GLN A 208 -4.58 11.53 1.21
N ARG A 209 -4.40 12.44 0.25
CA ARG A 209 -5.26 12.56 -0.94
C ARG A 209 -4.42 12.86 -2.18
N ALA A 210 -4.99 12.56 -3.33
CA ALA A 210 -4.47 13.03 -4.60
C ALA A 210 -4.72 14.54 -4.75
N ASP A 211 -3.80 15.19 -5.45
CA ASP A 211 -4.02 16.49 -6.04
C ASP A 211 -4.30 16.27 -7.52
N LEU A 212 -5.49 16.65 -7.97
CA LEU A 212 -5.98 16.45 -9.33
C LEU A 212 -6.39 17.77 -9.98
N GLU A 213 -6.08 18.91 -9.36
CA GLU A 213 -6.50 20.22 -9.87
C GLU A 213 -5.88 20.55 -11.24
N PHE A 214 -4.76 19.92 -11.57
CA PHE A 214 -4.12 20.02 -12.89
C PHE A 214 -4.91 19.36 -14.02
N LEU A 215 -5.88 18.49 -13.72
CA LEU A 215 -6.72 17.85 -14.73
C LEU A 215 -7.74 18.85 -15.31
N PRO A 216 -7.97 18.84 -16.64
CA PRO A 216 -9.08 19.57 -17.26
C PRO A 216 -10.41 19.31 -16.55
N PRO A 217 -11.31 20.31 -16.43
CA PRO A 217 -12.61 20.16 -15.75
C PRO A 217 -13.42 18.95 -16.21
N GLU A 218 -13.37 18.63 -17.51
CA GLU A 218 -14.11 17.51 -18.11
C GLU A 218 -13.60 16.17 -17.59
N LEU A 219 -12.27 16.02 -17.51
CA LEU A 219 -11.62 14.82 -16.97
C LEU A 219 -11.81 14.72 -15.46
N ARG A 220 -11.82 15.84 -14.73
CA ARG A 220 -12.17 15.84 -13.30
C ARG A 220 -13.61 15.36 -13.07
N GLY A 221 -14.55 15.78 -13.91
CA GLY A 221 -15.94 15.30 -13.87
C GLY A 221 -16.08 13.80 -14.12
N GLN A 222 -15.16 13.22 -14.89
CA GLN A 222 -15.12 11.79 -15.20
C GLN A 222 -14.21 10.98 -14.26
N TRP A 223 -13.53 11.63 -13.31
CA TRP A 223 -12.50 10.96 -12.51
C TRP A 223 -13.03 9.75 -11.74
N ASN A 224 -14.28 9.79 -11.25
CA ASN A 224 -14.88 8.66 -10.56
C ASN A 224 -15.01 7.41 -11.45
N GLU A 225 -15.31 7.59 -12.74
CA GLU A 225 -15.37 6.49 -13.71
C GLU A 225 -13.97 5.96 -14.00
N ILE A 226 -13.01 6.85 -14.25
CA ILE A 226 -11.59 6.52 -14.45
C ILE A 226 -11.03 5.75 -13.23
N ALA A 227 -11.34 6.23 -12.03
CA ALA A 227 -10.91 5.67 -10.75
C ALA A 227 -11.56 4.30 -10.47
N ALA A 228 -12.78 4.07 -10.96
CA ALA A 228 -13.44 2.77 -10.92
C ALA A 228 -12.88 1.77 -11.96
N GLY A 229 -11.68 2.04 -12.49
CA GLY A 229 -11.01 1.22 -13.49
C GLY A 229 -11.48 1.51 -14.92
N GLY A 230 -12.34 2.51 -15.14
CA GLY A 230 -12.73 2.95 -16.47
C GLY A 230 -11.60 3.58 -17.26
N VAL A 231 -11.79 3.66 -18.58
CA VAL A 231 -10.93 4.40 -19.50
C VAL A 231 -11.82 5.34 -20.27
N VAL A 232 -11.46 6.62 -20.31
CA VAL A 232 -12.24 7.64 -21.02
C VAL A 232 -11.50 8.12 -22.25
N ARG A 233 -12.25 8.60 -23.24
CA ARG A 233 -11.69 9.16 -24.46
C ARG A 233 -11.78 10.68 -24.43
N SER A 234 -10.64 11.35 -24.59
CA SER A 234 -10.56 12.80 -24.75
C SER A 234 -9.93 13.14 -26.11
N GLY A 235 -10.77 13.49 -27.07
CA GLY A 235 -10.36 13.63 -28.47
C GLY A 235 -9.78 12.32 -29.04
N ARG A 236 -8.48 12.34 -29.36
CA ARG A 236 -7.74 11.15 -29.85
C ARG A 236 -7.12 10.29 -28.73
N GLN A 237 -7.13 10.77 -27.50
CA GLN A 237 -6.39 10.16 -26.40
C GLN A 237 -7.26 9.22 -25.59
N TRP A 238 -6.71 8.08 -25.19
CA TRP A 238 -7.26 7.23 -24.13
C TRP A 238 -6.67 7.62 -22.78
N ILE A 239 -7.50 7.88 -21.78
CA ILE A 239 -7.08 8.32 -20.45
C ILE A 239 -7.51 7.28 -19.41
N ALA A 240 -6.55 6.78 -18.63
CA ALA A 240 -6.76 5.82 -17.55
C ALA A 240 -6.17 6.33 -16.22
N GLY A 241 -6.67 5.83 -15.10
CA GLY A 241 -6.16 6.10 -13.76
C GLY A 241 -5.49 4.85 -13.18
N ALA A 242 -4.41 5.03 -12.41
CA ALA A 242 -3.73 3.92 -11.77
C ALA A 242 -3.08 4.29 -10.44
N GLY A 243 -2.99 3.31 -9.54
CA GLY A 243 -2.37 3.45 -8.23
C GLY A 243 -3.20 4.31 -7.28
N ASP A 244 -2.53 4.88 -6.26
CA ASP A 244 -3.21 5.58 -5.16
C ASP A 244 -4.11 6.74 -5.59
N ALA A 245 -3.83 7.39 -6.73
CA ALA A 245 -4.67 8.47 -7.23
C ALA A 245 -6.07 7.98 -7.63
N ALA A 246 -6.15 6.76 -8.18
CA ALA A 246 -7.39 6.13 -8.63
C ALA A 246 -8.04 5.33 -7.51
N GLU A 247 -7.29 4.46 -6.83
CA GLU A 247 -7.85 3.49 -5.88
C GLU A 247 -7.78 3.92 -4.42
N GLY A 248 -7.19 5.09 -4.14
CA GLY A 248 -6.88 5.54 -2.79
C GLY A 248 -5.58 4.93 -2.24
N PRO A 249 -5.05 5.51 -1.15
CA PRO A 249 -3.77 5.09 -0.59
C PRO A 249 -3.80 3.64 -0.09
N SER A 250 -2.88 2.81 -0.55
CA SER A 250 -2.81 1.39 -0.19
C SER A 250 -1.36 0.86 -0.17
N SER A 251 -1.18 -0.44 -0.37
CA SER A 251 0.13 -1.07 -0.48
C SER A 251 0.77 -0.82 -1.86
N VAL A 252 2.10 -0.84 -1.89
CA VAL A 252 2.89 -0.70 -3.13
C VAL A 252 2.47 -1.76 -4.17
N VAL A 253 2.27 -3.00 -3.74
CA VAL A 253 1.87 -4.10 -4.64
C VAL A 253 0.51 -3.85 -5.30
N ARG A 254 -0.44 -3.24 -4.57
CA ARG A 254 -1.74 -2.89 -5.14
C ARG A 254 -1.59 -1.82 -6.22
N ALA A 255 -0.75 -0.80 -5.97
CA ALA A 255 -0.47 0.24 -6.95
C ALA A 255 0.22 -0.31 -8.22
N VAL A 256 1.17 -1.24 -8.08
CA VAL A 256 1.79 -1.95 -9.21
C VAL A 256 0.74 -2.75 -9.99
N GLY A 257 -0.15 -3.47 -9.29
CA GLY A 257 -1.26 -4.18 -9.90
C GLY A 257 -2.21 -3.27 -10.70
N ALA A 258 -2.52 -2.09 -10.16
CA ALA A 258 -3.33 -1.08 -10.85
C ALA A 258 -2.63 -0.58 -12.13
N GLY A 259 -1.32 -0.31 -12.07
CA GLY A 259 -0.53 0.04 -13.25
C GLY A 259 -0.55 -1.05 -14.32
N LYS A 260 -0.41 -2.32 -13.93
CA LYS A 260 -0.49 -3.46 -14.85
C LYS A 260 -1.88 -3.57 -15.52
N ARG A 261 -2.97 -3.37 -14.77
CA ARG A 261 -4.32 -3.34 -15.34
C ARG A 261 -4.51 -2.20 -16.33
N ALA A 262 -4.09 -0.98 -15.97
CA ALA A 262 -4.18 0.17 -16.86
C ALA A 262 -3.37 -0.03 -18.15
N ALA A 263 -2.16 -0.59 -18.05
CA ALA A 263 -1.33 -0.90 -19.21
C ALA A 263 -1.99 -1.92 -20.15
N LYS A 264 -2.53 -3.03 -19.64
CA LYS A 264 -3.26 -4.03 -20.44
C LYS A 264 -4.47 -3.41 -21.17
N GLN A 265 -5.22 -2.55 -20.48
CA GLN A 265 -6.41 -1.92 -21.05
C GLN A 265 -6.04 -0.94 -22.17
N LEU A 266 -5.05 -0.07 -21.92
CA LEU A 266 -4.61 0.89 -22.94
C LEU A 266 -3.98 0.20 -24.14
N ASP A 267 -3.17 -0.84 -23.93
CA ASP A 267 -2.57 -1.60 -25.04
C ASP A 267 -3.63 -2.17 -25.98
N ALA A 268 -4.66 -2.82 -25.45
CA ALA A 268 -5.76 -3.35 -26.25
C ALA A 268 -6.52 -2.25 -27.02
N LEU A 269 -6.84 -1.14 -26.36
CA LEU A 269 -7.56 -0.01 -26.95
C LEU A 269 -6.75 0.72 -28.03
N LEU A 270 -5.43 0.85 -27.84
CA LEU A 270 -4.52 1.45 -28.82
C LEU A 270 -4.36 0.57 -30.06
N GLN A 271 -4.46 -0.75 -29.91
CA GLN A 271 -4.48 -1.71 -31.02
C GLN A 271 -5.85 -1.81 -31.71
N GLY A 272 -6.85 -1.06 -31.26
CA GLY A 272 -8.22 -1.10 -31.79
C GLY A 272 -9.04 -2.30 -31.34
N GLY A 273 -8.57 -3.04 -30.33
CA GLY A 273 -9.31 -4.12 -29.68
C GLY A 273 -10.24 -3.60 -28.58
N ASP A 274 -11.00 -4.52 -28.02
CA ASP A 274 -11.87 -4.24 -26.87
C ASP A 274 -11.09 -4.26 -25.56
N ARG A 275 -11.69 -3.65 -24.53
CA ARG A 275 -11.14 -3.70 -23.18
C ARG A 275 -11.04 -5.17 -22.73
N PRO A 276 -9.86 -5.63 -22.25
CA PRO A 276 -9.73 -7.00 -21.78
C PRO A 276 -10.64 -7.23 -20.58
N ALA A 277 -11.20 -8.44 -20.50
CA ALA A 277 -11.89 -8.89 -19.29
C ALA A 277 -10.95 -8.76 -18.09
N GLU A 278 -11.47 -8.34 -16.95
CA GLU A 278 -10.68 -8.31 -15.73
C GLU A 278 -10.31 -9.74 -15.31
N ASP A 279 -9.03 -9.92 -14.97
CA ASP A 279 -8.54 -11.14 -14.35
C ASP A 279 -9.10 -11.25 -12.92
N ASN A 280 -10.39 -11.60 -12.79
CA ASN A 280 -11.09 -11.75 -11.52
C ASN A 280 -10.82 -13.11 -10.88
N ILE A 281 -9.54 -13.51 -10.83
CA ILE A 281 -9.11 -14.73 -10.16
C ILE A 281 -9.05 -14.40 -8.66
N PRO A 282 -9.91 -14.98 -7.82
CA PRO A 282 -9.87 -14.71 -6.39
C PRO A 282 -8.56 -15.26 -5.81
N PRO A 283 -7.94 -14.54 -4.84
CA PRO A 283 -6.76 -15.04 -4.18
C PRO A 283 -7.04 -16.40 -3.52
N VAL A 284 -6.08 -17.32 -3.62
CA VAL A 284 -6.17 -18.62 -2.96
C VAL A 284 -5.66 -18.48 -1.52
N GLY A 285 -6.60 -18.55 -0.58
CA GLY A 285 -6.31 -18.62 0.85
C GLY A 285 -5.70 -19.95 1.27
N PHE A 286 -5.05 -19.94 2.43
CA PHE A 286 -4.40 -21.13 3.01
C PHE A 286 -5.38 -22.29 3.24
N ASP A 287 -6.62 -21.97 3.61
CA ASP A 287 -7.73 -22.90 3.83
C ASP A 287 -8.14 -23.69 2.58
N ARG A 288 -7.77 -23.20 1.39
CA ARG A 288 -8.06 -23.85 0.11
C ARG A 288 -6.94 -24.80 -0.36
N LEU A 289 -5.80 -24.82 0.33
CA LEU A 289 -4.66 -25.65 -0.04
C LEU A 289 -4.81 -27.06 0.54
N ASN A 290 -4.48 -28.09 -0.25
CA ASN A 290 -4.37 -29.44 0.29
C ASN A 290 -2.99 -29.63 0.91
N MET A 291 -2.95 -29.45 2.24
CA MET A 291 -1.73 -29.49 3.04
C MET A 291 -1.10 -30.88 3.18
N ALA A 292 -1.78 -31.96 2.77
CA ALA A 292 -1.22 -33.31 2.81
C ALA A 292 0.03 -33.47 1.92
N TYR A 293 0.20 -32.58 0.93
CA TYR A 293 1.30 -32.60 -0.02
C TYR A 293 2.47 -31.68 0.36
N PHE A 294 2.42 -31.02 1.52
CA PHE A 294 3.44 -30.06 1.95
C PHE A 294 4.00 -30.40 3.32
N ALA A 295 5.33 -30.38 3.43
CA ALA A 295 5.99 -30.47 4.73
C ALA A 295 5.89 -29.13 5.46
N ASN A 296 5.67 -29.18 6.78
CA ASN A 296 5.74 -27.98 7.60
C ASN A 296 7.20 -27.51 7.69
N SER A 297 7.42 -26.22 7.44
CA SER A 297 8.71 -25.57 7.62
C SER A 297 8.50 -24.21 8.29
N PRO A 298 9.35 -23.83 9.26
CA PRO A 298 9.27 -22.51 9.90
C PRO A 298 9.60 -21.39 8.93
N ARG A 299 9.09 -20.19 9.22
CA ARG A 299 9.46 -18.95 8.52
C ARG A 299 10.92 -18.62 8.77
N ARG A 300 11.65 -18.27 7.71
CA ARG A 300 12.98 -17.67 7.85
C ARG A 300 12.81 -16.19 8.16
N GLU A 301 13.32 -15.80 9.31
CA GLU A 301 13.28 -14.40 9.74
C GLU A 301 14.59 -13.70 9.34
N PRO A 302 14.51 -12.50 8.74
CA PRO A 302 15.68 -11.68 8.49
C PRO A 302 16.34 -11.25 9.81
N LEU A 303 17.60 -10.81 9.72
CA LEU A 303 18.25 -10.18 10.85
C LEU A 303 17.61 -8.81 11.10
N HIS A 304 17.21 -8.56 12.34
CA HIS A 304 16.73 -7.24 12.75
C HIS A 304 17.82 -6.51 13.53
N ALA A 305 18.05 -5.25 13.18
CA ALA A 305 18.97 -4.41 13.94
C ALA A 305 18.52 -4.28 15.41
N GLU A 306 19.47 -4.15 16.34
CA GLU A 306 19.18 -3.94 17.75
C GLU A 306 18.46 -2.60 17.98
N PRO A 307 17.50 -2.49 18.91
CA PRO A 307 16.68 -1.27 19.11
C PRO A 307 17.51 0.01 19.27
N ALA A 308 18.60 -0.07 20.04
CA ALA A 308 19.50 1.07 20.27
C ALA A 308 20.24 1.53 19.00
N ALA A 309 20.46 0.64 18.02
CA ALA A 309 21.03 0.98 16.73
C ALA A 309 19.99 1.63 15.80
N ARG A 310 18.74 1.14 15.83
CA ARG A 310 17.64 1.64 14.99
C ARG A 310 17.42 3.15 15.13
N ILE A 311 17.58 3.69 16.33
CA ILE A 311 17.33 5.11 16.63
C ILE A 311 18.53 6.03 16.38
N ARG A 312 19.70 5.50 15.98
CA ARG A 312 20.92 6.31 15.76
C ARG A 312 21.11 6.78 14.33
N GLY A 313 20.30 6.30 13.41
CA GLY A 313 20.47 6.60 11.99
C GLY A 313 19.35 6.03 11.13
N PHE A 314 19.66 5.96 9.84
CA PHE A 314 18.72 5.59 8.79
C PHE A 314 19.17 4.35 8.00
N ASP A 315 20.11 3.59 8.56
CA ASP A 315 20.52 2.28 8.06
C ASP A 315 19.33 1.31 8.09
N GLU A 316 19.33 0.37 7.16
CA GLU A 316 18.26 -0.61 7.05
C GLU A 316 18.10 -1.43 8.34
N VAL A 317 16.87 -1.49 8.85
CA VAL A 317 16.57 -2.16 10.12
C VAL A 317 16.35 -3.65 9.93
N VAL A 318 15.82 -4.03 8.76
CA VAL A 318 15.51 -5.41 8.40
C VAL A 318 16.52 -5.84 7.35
N GLY A 319 17.52 -6.61 7.78
CA GLY A 319 18.58 -7.07 6.89
C GLY A 319 18.14 -8.15 5.91
N GLU A 320 19.03 -8.49 5.01
CA GLU A 320 18.80 -9.53 4.01
C GLU A 320 18.76 -10.94 4.63
N LEU A 321 18.07 -11.85 3.94
CA LEU A 321 18.21 -13.28 4.19
C LEU A 321 19.55 -13.76 3.60
N SER A 322 20.22 -14.68 4.30
CA SER A 322 21.36 -15.38 3.70
C SER A 322 20.92 -16.14 2.45
N ASN A 323 21.82 -16.39 1.50
CA ASN A 323 21.49 -17.16 0.30
C ASN A 323 20.86 -18.53 0.61
N GLU A 324 21.27 -19.17 1.72
CA GLU A 324 20.67 -20.41 2.19
C GLU A 324 19.24 -20.20 2.71
N ALA A 325 19.03 -19.20 3.57
CA ALA A 325 17.72 -18.89 4.12
C ALA A 325 16.74 -18.42 3.02
N PHE A 326 17.21 -17.63 2.06
CA PHE A 326 16.44 -17.20 0.89
C PHE A 326 15.98 -18.39 0.04
N ARG A 327 16.89 -19.32 -0.29
CA ARG A 327 16.53 -20.54 -1.03
C ARG A 327 15.51 -21.38 -0.26
N ALA A 328 15.73 -21.57 1.04
CA ALA A 328 14.79 -22.29 1.89
C ALA A 328 13.40 -21.61 1.94
N GLU A 329 13.34 -20.26 1.90
CA GLU A 329 12.07 -19.54 1.84
C GLU A 329 11.39 -19.66 0.47
N ALA A 330 12.17 -19.59 -0.62
CA ALA A 330 11.66 -19.76 -1.98
C ALA A 330 11.10 -21.18 -2.21
N GLU A 331 11.76 -22.21 -1.69
CA GLU A 331 11.33 -23.61 -1.77
C GLU A 331 10.03 -23.88 -0.99
N ARG A 332 9.68 -23.03 -0.02
CA ARG A 332 8.42 -23.11 0.73
C ARG A 332 7.22 -22.54 -0.05
N CYS A 333 7.43 -21.93 -1.22
CA CYS A 333 6.34 -21.38 -2.02
C CYS A 333 5.38 -22.48 -2.49
N PHE A 334 4.11 -22.37 -2.08
CA PHE A 334 3.08 -23.32 -2.47
C PHE A 334 2.75 -23.28 -3.96
N HIS A 335 3.03 -22.18 -4.67
CA HIS A 335 2.48 -21.89 -6.00
C HIS A 335 0.95 -21.96 -6.01
N CYS A 336 0.31 -21.34 -5.02
CA CYS A 336 -1.14 -21.33 -4.86
C CYS A 336 -1.83 -20.64 -6.05
N GLY A 337 -2.99 -21.14 -6.46
CA GLY A 337 -3.78 -20.62 -7.57
C GLY A 337 -3.34 -21.05 -8.96
N ASP A 338 -2.11 -21.53 -9.13
CA ASP A 338 -1.56 -21.89 -10.44
C ASP A 338 -1.20 -23.37 -10.58
N CYS A 339 -1.36 -23.90 -11.79
CA CYS A 339 -0.92 -25.25 -12.12
C CYS A 339 0.61 -25.28 -12.32
N ASN A 340 1.30 -26.03 -11.48
CA ASN A 340 2.75 -26.28 -11.60
C ASN A 340 3.07 -27.67 -12.18
N PHE A 341 2.08 -28.34 -12.79
CA PHE A 341 2.24 -29.64 -13.43
C PHE A 341 2.63 -30.83 -12.51
N CYS A 342 2.26 -30.80 -11.22
CA CYS A 342 2.52 -31.90 -10.28
C CYS A 342 1.81 -33.24 -10.61
N SER A 343 0.90 -33.27 -11.59
CA SER A 343 0.22 -34.46 -12.10
C SER A 343 -0.76 -35.17 -11.14
N ASN A 344 -0.97 -34.70 -9.92
CA ASN A 344 -1.95 -35.29 -9.00
C ASN A 344 -3.35 -35.42 -9.61
N CYS A 345 -3.88 -34.33 -10.16
CA CYS A 345 -5.21 -34.33 -10.79
C CYS A 345 -5.34 -35.35 -11.92
N TRP A 346 -4.26 -35.58 -12.66
CA TRP A 346 -4.18 -36.58 -13.73
C TRP A 346 -4.16 -38.00 -13.18
N VAL A 347 -3.29 -38.27 -12.19
CA VAL A 347 -3.14 -39.60 -11.58
C VAL A 347 -4.42 -40.07 -10.90
N PHE A 348 -5.11 -39.18 -10.18
CA PHE A 348 -6.31 -39.52 -9.42
C PHE A 348 -7.62 -39.40 -10.21
N CYS A 349 -7.57 -39.05 -11.50
CA CYS A 349 -8.78 -38.97 -12.31
C CYS A 349 -9.29 -40.38 -12.69
N PRO A 350 -10.46 -40.81 -12.21
CA PRO A 350 -10.97 -42.15 -12.50
C PRO A 350 -11.41 -42.34 -13.96
N GLU A 351 -11.73 -41.25 -14.66
CA GLU A 351 -12.26 -41.26 -16.04
C GLU A 351 -11.19 -40.87 -17.07
N ALA A 352 -9.94 -40.64 -16.64
CA ALA A 352 -8.88 -40.08 -17.49
C ALA A 352 -9.27 -38.77 -18.22
N SER A 353 -10.20 -37.99 -17.65
CA SER A 353 -10.67 -36.72 -18.20
C SER A 353 -9.70 -35.55 -18.02
N ILE A 354 -8.55 -35.75 -17.39
CA ILE A 354 -7.53 -34.71 -17.25
C ILE A 354 -6.49 -34.91 -18.34
N GLN A 355 -6.21 -33.87 -19.12
CA GLN A 355 -5.27 -33.93 -20.25
C GLN A 355 -4.22 -32.83 -20.16
N LYS A 356 -3.06 -33.06 -20.79
CA LYS A 356 -2.01 -32.04 -20.89
C LYS A 356 -2.45 -31.02 -21.95
N ALA A 357 -2.58 -29.75 -21.57
CA ALA A 357 -2.98 -28.70 -22.49
C ALA A 357 -1.88 -28.45 -23.54
N ALA A 358 -2.27 -28.36 -24.81
CA ALA A 358 -1.36 -27.97 -25.89
C ALA A 358 -1.20 -26.44 -25.94
N GLY A 359 0.03 -25.94 -25.88
CA GLY A 359 0.35 -24.54 -26.21
C GLY A 359 0.08 -23.50 -25.11
N ILE A 360 -0.26 -23.90 -23.88
CA ILE A 360 -0.46 -22.97 -22.76
C ILE A 360 0.56 -23.26 -21.66
N ALA A 361 1.49 -22.31 -21.48
CA ALA A 361 2.42 -22.33 -20.37
C ALA A 361 1.67 -22.05 -19.05
N GLY A 362 1.71 -23.01 -18.14
CA GLY A 362 1.58 -22.80 -16.71
C GLY A 362 2.85 -22.18 -16.11
N VAL A 363 3.05 -22.37 -14.81
CA VAL A 363 4.15 -21.74 -14.08
C VAL A 363 5.52 -22.13 -14.68
N ASN A 364 6.41 -21.15 -14.84
CA ASN A 364 7.78 -21.33 -15.33
C ASN A 364 7.88 -21.99 -16.72
N GLY A 365 6.87 -21.82 -17.57
CA GLY A 365 6.87 -22.40 -18.92
C GLY A 365 6.50 -23.89 -18.98
N LEU A 366 6.13 -24.50 -17.85
CA LEU A 366 5.63 -25.88 -17.82
C LEU A 366 4.23 -25.96 -18.44
N PRO A 367 3.79 -27.10 -19.01
CA PRO A 367 2.42 -27.25 -19.46
C PRO A 367 1.43 -27.14 -18.29
N ARG A 368 0.17 -26.80 -18.59
CA ARG A 368 -0.94 -26.95 -17.65
C ARG A 368 -1.77 -28.20 -17.96
N PHE A 369 -2.59 -28.61 -17.00
CA PHE A 369 -3.64 -29.61 -17.24
C PHE A 369 -4.96 -28.93 -17.58
N GLU A 370 -5.78 -29.58 -18.41
CA GLU A 370 -7.14 -29.18 -18.74
C GLU A 370 -8.11 -30.34 -18.53
N VAL A 371 -9.38 -30.01 -18.38
CA VAL A 371 -10.46 -30.99 -18.18
C VAL A 371 -11.15 -31.22 -19.52
N GLU A 372 -11.15 -32.47 -19.97
CA GLU A 372 -11.99 -32.93 -21.07
C GLU A 372 -13.41 -33.17 -20.53
N TYR A 373 -14.26 -32.16 -20.67
CA TYR A 373 -15.60 -32.19 -20.10
C TYR A 373 -16.49 -33.30 -20.70
N GLY A 374 -16.22 -33.75 -21.93
CA GLY A 374 -17.00 -34.81 -22.58
C GLY A 374 -16.94 -36.17 -21.88
N SER A 375 -15.85 -36.48 -21.17
CA SER A 375 -15.73 -37.70 -20.36
C SER A 375 -15.84 -37.45 -18.86
N CYS A 376 -15.95 -36.20 -18.43
CA CYS A 376 -15.95 -35.83 -17.04
C CYS A 376 -17.31 -36.08 -16.39
N LYS A 377 -17.35 -36.92 -15.35
CA LYS A 377 -18.57 -37.16 -14.55
C LYS A 377 -18.77 -36.22 -13.36
N GLY A 378 -17.94 -35.17 -13.21
CA GLY A 378 -18.09 -34.17 -12.16
C GLY A 378 -17.79 -34.64 -10.73
N CYS A 379 -17.03 -35.72 -10.53
CA CYS A 379 -16.79 -36.30 -9.19
C CYS A 379 -15.93 -35.43 -8.24
N GLY A 380 -15.21 -34.43 -8.74
CA GLY A 380 -14.44 -33.48 -7.92
C GLY A 380 -13.11 -34.00 -7.33
N ILE A 381 -12.73 -35.27 -7.56
CA ILE A 381 -11.47 -35.84 -7.01
C ILE A 381 -10.25 -35.03 -7.45
N CYS A 382 -10.18 -34.63 -8.72
CA CYS A 382 -9.06 -33.83 -9.24
C CYS A 382 -8.91 -32.46 -8.54
N MET A 383 -10.02 -31.88 -8.08
CA MET A 383 -10.03 -30.64 -7.29
C MET A 383 -9.54 -30.92 -5.87
N HIS A 384 -10.01 -31.98 -5.23
CA HIS A 384 -9.58 -32.36 -3.88
C HIS A 384 -8.08 -32.71 -3.80
N GLU A 385 -7.57 -33.40 -4.81
CA GLU A 385 -6.16 -33.80 -4.90
C GLU A 385 -5.24 -32.69 -5.45
N CYS A 386 -5.80 -31.54 -5.82
CA CYS A 386 -5.01 -30.39 -6.23
C CYS A 386 -4.40 -29.70 -5.00
N PRO A 387 -3.06 -29.72 -4.81
CA PRO A 387 -2.45 -29.11 -3.62
C PRO A 387 -2.61 -27.59 -3.56
N ARG A 388 -2.87 -26.97 -4.72
CA ARG A 388 -2.69 -25.54 -4.97
C ARG A 388 -3.99 -24.79 -5.22
N ALA A 389 -5.13 -25.49 -5.20
CA ALA A 389 -6.42 -24.97 -5.64
C ALA A 389 -6.42 -24.37 -7.06
N ALA A 390 -5.60 -24.93 -7.95
CA ALA A 390 -5.55 -24.56 -9.37
C ALA A 390 -6.75 -25.12 -10.18
N ILE A 391 -7.53 -26.01 -9.57
CA ILE A 391 -8.77 -26.56 -10.11
C ILE A 391 -9.88 -26.22 -9.12
N VAL A 392 -11.01 -25.73 -9.62
CA VAL A 392 -12.20 -25.41 -8.83
C VAL A 392 -13.41 -26.13 -9.40
N MET A 393 -14.29 -26.60 -8.52
CA MET A 393 -15.61 -27.06 -8.93
C MET A 393 -16.54 -25.86 -8.99
N GLN A 394 -17.31 -25.75 -10.07
CA GLN A 394 -18.37 -24.77 -10.22
C GLN A 394 -19.69 -25.51 -10.40
N GLU A 395 -20.77 -24.98 -9.84
CA GLU A 395 -22.10 -25.50 -10.10
C GLU A 395 -22.47 -25.17 -11.54
N GLU A 396 -22.95 -26.18 -12.27
CA GLU A 396 -23.37 -26.01 -13.66
C GLU A 396 -24.61 -25.10 -13.67
N ALA A 397 -24.53 -23.99 -14.41
CA ALA A 397 -25.65 -23.09 -14.57
C ALA A 397 -26.78 -23.84 -15.30
N ARG A 398 -27.91 -24.02 -14.61
CA ARG A 398 -29.10 -24.70 -15.12
C ARG A 398 -29.87 -23.88 -16.15
#